data_AF-A0A529HPQ9-F1
#
_entry.id   AF-A0A529HPQ9-F1
#
_cell.length_a   1.000
_cell.length_b   1.000
_cell.length_c   1.000
_cell.angle_alpha   90.00
_cell.angle_beta   90.00
_cell.angle_gamma   90.00
#
_symmetry.space_group_name_H-M   'P 1'
#
loop_
_entity.id
_entity.type
_entity.pdbx_description
1 polymer ?
#
loop_
_entity_poly.entity_id
_entity_poly.type
_entity_poly.pdbx_seq_one_letter_code
_entity_poly.pdbx_strand_id
1 'polypeptide(L)'
;ALWLVKDGICTVEELDDIMRYSFGLRWAQMGMFQVYRVAGGEAGMRHFMAQFGPCLKWPWTKLMDVPEFNDELVDLIATQSDEQANGLSIRELEKIRDDNLVAIMDALSKQNKGKGWGAGALHKDYTRQLAKL
;
A
#
# COMPACT_ATOMS: atom_id res chain seq x y z
N ALA A 1 -10.85 2.79 5.84
CA ALA A 1 -10.78 3.97 4.96
C ALA A 1 -12.02 4.84 5.15
N LEU A 2 -13.16 4.51 4.54
CA LEU A 2 -14.36 5.37 4.55
C LEU A 2 -14.84 5.79 5.95
N TRP A 3 -14.86 4.87 6.91
CA TRP A 3 -15.18 5.20 8.31
C TRP A 3 -14.27 6.25 8.94
N LEU A 4 -12.97 6.17 8.66
CA LEU A 4 -12.00 7.09 9.26
C LEU A 4 -12.21 8.51 8.72
N VAL A 5 -12.54 8.63 7.42
CA VAL A 5 -12.84 9.92 6.80
C VAL A 5 -14.21 10.44 7.24
N LYS A 6 -15.25 9.60 7.19
CA LYS A 6 -16.61 9.96 7.64
C LYS A 6 -16.62 10.43 9.10
N ASP A 7 -15.95 9.71 9.98
CA ASP A 7 -15.93 10.03 11.42
C ASP A 7 -14.92 11.14 11.77
N GLY A 8 -14.29 11.77 10.76
CA GLY A 8 -13.33 12.86 10.96
C GLY A 8 -12.03 12.45 11.68
N ILE A 9 -11.68 11.16 11.65
CA ILE A 9 -10.46 10.63 12.27
C ILE A 9 -9.22 10.98 11.45
N CYS A 10 -9.35 11.04 10.12
CA CYS A 10 -8.31 11.55 9.23
C CYS A 10 -8.92 12.06 7.91
N THR A 11 -8.18 12.90 7.18
CA THR A 11 -8.51 13.28 5.81
C THR A 11 -8.17 12.16 4.82
N VAL A 12 -8.61 12.29 3.56
CA VAL A 12 -8.20 11.40 2.46
C VAL A 12 -6.68 11.45 2.25
N GLU A 13 -6.09 12.65 2.30
CA GLU A 13 -4.64 12.82 2.14
C GLU A 13 -3.86 12.17 3.28
N GLU A 14 -4.26 12.38 4.54
CA GLU A 14 -3.63 11.76 5.70
C GLU A 14 -3.73 10.23 5.65
N LEU A 15 -4.88 9.70 5.20
CA LEU A 15 -5.06 8.27 5.00
C LEU A 15 -4.09 7.72 3.97
N ASP A 16 -3.95 8.42 2.84
CA ASP A 16 -3.00 8.04 1.80
C ASP A 16 -1.55 8.20 2.25
N ASP A 17 -1.22 9.19 3.07
CA ASP A 17 0.12 9.39 3.63
C ASP A 17 0.50 8.26 4.58
N ILE A 18 -0.44 7.76 5.39
CA ILE A 18 -0.23 6.55 6.18
C ILE A 18 0.16 5.37 5.26
N MET A 19 -0.45 5.25 4.09
CA MET A 19 -0.08 4.22 3.11
C MET A 19 1.31 4.48 2.52
N ARG A 20 1.54 5.69 1.99
CA ARG A 20 2.76 6.11 1.28
C ARG A 20 4.00 6.09 2.16
N TYR A 21 3.86 6.41 3.45
CA TYR A 21 4.98 6.62 4.36
C TYR A 21 5.13 5.56 5.45
N SER A 22 4.22 4.59 5.55
CA SER A 22 4.32 3.49 6.53
C SER A 22 4.35 2.12 5.86
N PHE A 23 3.21 1.41 5.83
CA PHE A 23 3.20 -0.01 5.49
C PHE A 23 3.11 -0.29 4.00
N GLY A 24 2.66 0.67 3.19
CA GLY A 24 2.62 0.54 1.73
C GLY A 24 4.01 0.28 1.15
N LEU A 25 5.04 1.00 1.60
CA LEU A 25 6.43 0.77 1.17
C LEU A 25 6.95 -0.62 1.56
N ARG A 26 6.57 -1.13 2.74
CA ARG A 26 6.95 -2.48 3.16
C ARG A 26 6.32 -3.54 2.26
N TRP A 27 5.06 -3.33 1.87
CA TRP A 27 4.33 -4.24 0.98
C TRP A 27 4.77 -4.15 -0.48
N ALA A 28 5.19 -2.96 -0.94
CA ALA A 28 5.70 -2.75 -2.29
C ALA A 28 6.95 -3.63 -2.56
N GLN A 29 7.81 -3.82 -1.56
CA GLN A 29 9.01 -4.65 -1.71
C GLN A 29 8.81 -6.11 -1.25
N MET A 30 7.88 -6.40 -0.34
CA MET A 30 7.71 -7.73 0.24
C MET A 30 6.24 -8.00 0.60
N GLY A 31 5.70 -9.13 0.14
CA GLY A 31 4.29 -9.46 0.34
C GLY A 31 3.89 -9.57 1.82
N MET A 32 2.59 -9.41 2.08
CA MET A 32 2.01 -9.31 3.44
C MET A 32 2.47 -10.44 4.38
N PHE A 33 2.39 -11.71 3.98
CA PHE A 33 2.79 -12.83 4.85
C PHE A 33 4.29 -12.88 5.13
N GLN A 34 5.14 -12.42 4.22
CA GLN A 34 6.57 -12.32 4.49
C GLN A 34 6.84 -11.20 5.50
N VAL A 35 6.16 -10.06 5.36
CA VAL A 35 6.24 -8.96 6.34
C VAL A 35 5.77 -9.42 7.72
N TYR A 36 4.69 -10.19 7.80
CA TYR A 36 4.20 -10.77 9.07
C TYR A 36 5.15 -11.82 9.64
N ARG A 37 5.78 -12.64 8.79
CA ARG A 37 6.82 -13.56 9.24
C ARG A 37 8.01 -12.82 9.85
N VAL A 38 8.44 -11.70 9.25
CA VAL A 38 9.49 -10.84 9.81
C VAL A 38 9.05 -10.23 11.15
N ALA A 39 7.80 -9.76 11.24
CA ALA A 39 7.24 -9.23 12.48
C ALA A 39 7.14 -10.28 13.60
N GLY A 40 6.97 -11.56 13.26
CA GLY A 40 7.04 -12.68 14.21
C GLY A 40 8.43 -13.00 14.74
N GLY A 41 9.48 -12.33 14.25
CA GLY A 41 10.86 -12.56 14.65
C GLY A 41 11.35 -13.97 14.32
N GLU A 42 12.35 -14.45 15.07
CA GLU A 42 12.93 -15.78 14.87
C GLU A 42 11.92 -16.92 15.06
N ALA A 43 10.93 -16.72 15.92
CA ALA A 43 9.84 -17.67 16.16
C ALA A 43 8.81 -17.71 15.00
N GLY A 44 8.90 -16.76 14.05
CA GLY A 44 8.21 -16.75 12.77
C GLY A 44 6.70 -16.58 12.85
N MET A 45 6.02 -17.00 11.77
CA MET A 45 4.59 -16.73 11.56
C MET A 45 3.68 -17.29 12.67
N ARG A 46 3.99 -18.47 13.22
CA ARG A 46 3.18 -19.07 14.28
C ARG A 46 3.15 -18.19 15.53
N HIS A 47 4.31 -17.63 15.90
CA HIS A 47 4.42 -16.72 17.01
C HIS A 47 3.67 -15.40 16.74
N PHE A 48 3.83 -14.82 15.55
CA PHE A 48 3.07 -13.64 15.12
C PHE A 48 1.56 -13.87 15.28
N MET A 49 1.02 -14.96 14.71
CA MET A 49 -0.41 -15.27 14.77
C MET A 49 -0.94 -15.45 16.20
N ALA A 50 -0.13 -16.02 17.10
CA ALA A 50 -0.53 -16.21 18.50
C ALA A 50 -0.76 -14.89 19.24
N GLN A 51 -0.06 -13.81 18.87
CA GLN A 51 -0.22 -12.49 19.48
C GLN A 51 -1.59 -11.88 19.19
N PHE A 52 -2.15 -12.14 18.00
CA PHE A 52 -3.44 -11.57 17.57
C PHE A 52 -4.64 -12.46 17.90
N GLY A 53 -4.43 -13.71 18.32
CA GLY A 53 -5.51 -14.65 18.64
C GLY A 53 -6.59 -14.07 19.57
N PRO A 54 -6.23 -13.42 20.70
CA PRO A 54 -7.19 -12.75 21.58
C PRO A 54 -7.89 -11.55 20.93
N CYS A 55 -7.16 -10.80 20.09
CA CYS A 55 -7.65 -9.58 19.44
C CYS A 55 -8.70 -9.85 18.35
N LEU A 56 -8.74 -11.05 17.77
CA LEU A 56 -9.74 -11.40 16.73
C LEU A 56 -11.20 -11.35 17.24
N LYS A 57 -11.42 -11.42 18.56
CA LYS A 57 -12.77 -11.35 19.16
C LYS A 57 -13.18 -9.95 19.60
N TRP A 58 -12.24 -9.02 19.64
CA TRP A 58 -12.52 -7.65 20.06
C TRP A 58 -13.20 -6.90 18.91
N PRO A 59 -14.02 -5.88 19.19
CA PRO A 59 -14.74 -5.11 18.18
C PRO A 59 -13.83 -4.08 17.48
N TRP A 60 -12.64 -4.48 17.01
CA TRP A 60 -11.70 -3.58 16.31
C TRP A 60 -12.21 -3.12 14.95
N THR A 61 -13.13 -3.88 14.35
CA THR A 61 -13.51 -3.68 12.95
C THR A 61 -14.99 -3.35 12.85
N LYS A 62 -15.29 -2.19 12.26
CA LYS A 62 -16.61 -1.89 11.67
C LYS A 62 -16.76 -2.65 10.35
N LEU A 63 -16.62 -3.98 10.39
CA LEU A 63 -16.58 -4.81 9.18
C LEU A 63 -17.98 -4.94 8.54
N MET A 64 -19.01 -5.04 9.39
CA MET A 64 -20.40 -5.19 8.96
C MET A 64 -21.23 -3.92 9.16
N ASP A 65 -20.81 -3.07 10.09
CA ASP A 65 -21.29 -1.69 10.16
C ASP A 65 -20.49 -0.93 9.11
N VAL A 66 -21.07 -0.62 7.94
CA VAL A 66 -20.42 0.15 6.87
C VAL A 66 -21.07 1.54 6.75
N PRO A 67 -20.34 2.60 6.36
CA PRO A 67 -20.96 3.90 6.15
C PRO A 67 -22.04 3.76 5.08
N GLU A 68 -23.19 4.39 5.29
CA GLU A 68 -24.20 4.50 4.24
C GLU A 68 -23.59 5.27 3.06
N PHE A 69 -23.74 4.71 1.87
CA PHE A 69 -23.31 5.37 0.64
C PHE A 69 -24.37 6.39 0.24
N ASN A 70 -24.10 7.67 0.51
CA ASN A 70 -24.99 8.79 0.26
C ASN A 70 -24.23 9.99 -0.33
N ASP A 71 -24.95 10.99 -0.82
CA ASP A 71 -24.37 12.14 -1.51
C ASP A 71 -23.42 12.93 -0.60
N GLU A 72 -23.73 13.07 0.69
CA GLU A 72 -22.86 13.77 1.65
C GLU A 72 -21.48 13.12 1.78
N LEU A 73 -21.43 11.78 1.90
CA LEU A 73 -20.17 11.05 1.98
C LEU A 73 -19.39 11.12 0.66
N VAL A 74 -20.10 11.06 -0.46
CA VAL A 74 -19.49 11.18 -1.80
C VAL A 74 -18.88 12.55 -1.97
N ASP A 75 -19.62 13.63 -1.68
CA ASP A 75 -19.17 15.01 -1.80
C ASP A 75 -17.96 15.29 -0.89
N LEU A 76 -17.96 14.76 0.34
CA LEU A 76 -16.84 14.88 1.27
C LEU A 76 -15.55 14.27 0.70
N ILE A 77 -15.63 13.03 0.21
CA ILE A 77 -14.46 12.32 -0.31
C ILE A 77 -14.00 12.91 -1.64
N ALA A 78 -14.94 13.26 -2.53
CA ALA A 78 -14.63 13.86 -3.82
C ALA A 78 -13.92 15.20 -3.64
N THR A 79 -14.45 16.07 -2.78
CA THR A 79 -13.83 17.39 -2.49
C THR A 79 -12.41 17.23 -1.96
N GLN A 80 -12.19 16.36 -0.97
CA GLN A 80 -10.84 16.13 -0.43
C GLN A 80 -9.90 15.50 -1.46
N SER A 81 -10.41 14.60 -2.31
CA SER A 81 -9.62 14.00 -3.39
C SER A 81 -9.20 15.04 -4.43
N ASP A 82 -10.08 15.98 -4.79
CA ASP A 82 -9.78 17.04 -5.73
C ASP A 82 -8.76 18.03 -5.15
N GLU A 83 -8.89 18.38 -3.87
CA GLU A 83 -7.92 19.19 -3.13
C GLU A 83 -6.53 18.52 -3.12
N GLN A 84 -6.48 17.23 -2.79
CA GLN A 84 -5.25 16.44 -2.77
C GLN A 84 -4.60 16.32 -4.16
N ALA A 85 -5.41 16.21 -5.22
CA ALA A 85 -4.90 16.22 -6.60
C ALA A 85 -4.21 17.53 -6.97
N ASN A 86 -4.47 18.62 -6.23
CA ASN A 86 -3.80 19.91 -6.33
C ASN A 86 -3.74 20.44 -7.78
N GLY A 87 -4.84 20.30 -8.51
CA GLY A 87 -4.98 20.77 -9.90
C GLY A 87 -4.30 19.90 -10.96
N LEU A 88 -3.70 18.76 -10.60
CA LEU A 88 -3.15 17.82 -11.57
C LEU A 88 -4.26 17.11 -12.35
N SER A 89 -4.08 16.99 -13.65
CA SER A 89 -4.93 16.14 -14.47
C SER A 89 -4.68 14.66 -14.16
N ILE A 90 -5.66 13.82 -14.45
CA ILE A 90 -5.52 12.36 -14.35
C ILE A 90 -4.30 11.87 -15.13
N ARG A 91 -4.01 12.46 -16.30
CA ARG A 91 -2.87 12.04 -17.12
C ARG A 91 -1.52 12.36 -16.47
N GLU A 92 -1.42 13.48 -15.77
CA GLU A 92 -0.22 13.83 -15.01
C GLU A 92 -0.03 12.91 -13.81
N LEU A 93 -1.11 12.60 -13.08
CA LEU A 93 -1.09 11.65 -11.97
C LEU A 93 -0.68 10.24 -12.44
N GLU A 94 -1.22 9.77 -13.58
CA GLU A 94 -0.82 8.51 -14.19
C GLU A 94 0.68 8.49 -14.52
N LYS A 95 1.20 9.56 -15.11
CA LYS A 95 2.61 9.66 -15.46
C LYS A 95 3.50 9.61 -14.21
N ILE A 96 3.16 10.38 -13.17
CA ILE A 96 3.87 10.36 -11.89
C ILE A 96 3.86 8.95 -11.29
N ARG A 97 2.69 8.29 -11.28
CA ARG A 97 2.54 6.91 -10.78
C ARG A 97 3.45 5.95 -11.56
N ASP A 98 3.37 5.97 -12.88
CA ASP A 98 4.09 5.01 -13.74
C ASP A 98 5.60 5.23 -13.65
N ASP A 99 6.07 6.48 -13.66
CA ASP A 99 7.49 6.82 -13.47
C ASP A 99 7.99 6.33 -12.10
N ASN A 100 7.21 6.52 -11.03
CA ASN A 100 7.54 6.03 -9.69
C ASN A 100 7.57 4.51 -9.61
N LEU A 101 6.61 3.81 -10.24
CA LEU A 101 6.56 2.35 -10.25
C LEU A 101 7.79 1.77 -10.95
N VAL A 102 8.17 2.33 -12.11
CA VAL A 102 9.40 1.93 -12.82
C VAL A 102 10.64 2.17 -11.96
N ALA A 103 10.74 3.34 -11.31
CA ALA A 103 11.86 3.65 -10.44
C ALA A 103 11.97 2.68 -9.25
N ILE A 104 10.85 2.31 -8.63
CA ILE A 104 10.81 1.31 -7.55
C ILE A 104 11.28 -0.05 -8.07
N MET A 105 10.77 -0.51 -9.21
CA MET A 105 11.15 -1.80 -9.81
C MET A 105 12.64 -1.87 -10.16
N ASP A 106 13.18 -0.80 -10.75
CA ASP A 106 14.61 -0.69 -11.04
C ASP A 106 15.46 -0.71 -9.76
N ALA A 107 15.08 0.08 -8.75
CA ALA A 107 15.78 0.10 -7.46
C ALA A 107 15.78 -1.29 -6.80
N LEU A 108 14.64 -1.99 -6.80
CA LEU A 108 14.51 -3.35 -6.27
C LEU A 108 15.35 -4.37 -7.06
N SER A 109 15.52 -4.19 -8.37
CA SER A 109 16.31 -5.09 -9.23
C SER A 109 17.80 -5.13 -8.85
N LYS A 110 18.30 -4.05 -8.22
CA LYS A 110 19.69 -3.86 -7.79
C LYS A 110 19.96 -4.39 -6.37
N GLN A 111 18.92 -4.60 -5.58
CA GLN A 111 19.04 -5.09 -4.20
C GLN A 111 19.39 -6.58 -4.14
N ASN A 112 19.52 -7.12 -2.92
CA ASN A 112 19.83 -8.52 -2.67
C ASN A 112 21.12 -8.98 -3.39
N LYS A 113 22.20 -8.21 -3.19
CA LYS A 113 23.50 -8.41 -3.85
C LYS A 113 23.38 -8.47 -5.39
N GLY A 114 22.52 -7.61 -5.94
CA GLY A 114 22.24 -7.55 -7.36
C GLY A 114 21.40 -8.69 -7.91
N LYS A 115 20.87 -9.62 -7.10
CA LYS A 115 19.93 -10.64 -7.60
C LYS A 115 18.54 -10.06 -7.86
N GLY A 116 18.23 -8.91 -7.29
CA GLY A 116 16.88 -8.37 -7.24
C GLY A 116 16.03 -9.08 -6.18
N TRP A 117 14.84 -8.53 -5.95
CA TRP A 117 13.83 -9.10 -5.06
C TRP A 117 12.43 -8.74 -5.54
N GLY A 118 11.45 -9.63 -5.32
CA GLY A 118 10.06 -9.42 -5.71
C GLY A 118 9.91 -8.94 -7.17
N ALA A 119 9.20 -7.83 -7.36
CA ALA A 119 9.02 -7.20 -8.67
C ALA A 119 10.34 -6.81 -9.36
N GLY A 120 11.39 -6.48 -8.60
CA GLY A 120 12.69 -6.13 -9.15
C GLY A 120 13.44 -7.32 -9.76
N ALA A 121 13.29 -8.52 -9.19
CA ALA A 121 13.86 -9.73 -9.80
C ALA A 121 13.17 -10.04 -11.14
N LEU A 122 11.84 -9.95 -11.19
CA LEU A 122 11.06 -10.13 -12.42
C LEU A 122 11.43 -9.07 -13.49
N HIS A 123 11.53 -7.80 -13.09
CA HIS A 123 11.95 -6.72 -13.98
C HIS A 123 13.34 -6.98 -14.60
N LYS A 124 14.28 -7.48 -13.78
CA LYS A 124 15.62 -7.81 -14.23
C LYS A 124 15.64 -8.91 -15.27
N ASP A 125 14.84 -9.96 -15.07
CA ASP A 125 14.77 -11.07 -16.03
C ASP A 125 14.12 -10.62 -17.33
N TYR A 126 13.07 -9.79 -17.26
CA TYR A 126 12.42 -9.23 -18.43
C TYR A 126 13.36 -8.35 -19.27
N THR A 127 14.06 -7.39 -18.64
CA THR A 127 15.02 -6.52 -19.35
C THR A 127 16.18 -7.28 -19.99
N ARG A 128 16.66 -8.36 -19.34
CA ARG A 128 17.66 -9.26 -19.93
C ARG A 128 17.17 -10.01 -21.16
N GLN A 129 15.88 -10.35 -21.22
CA GLN A 129 15.30 -10.99 -22.40
C GLN A 129 15.19 -9.99 -23.56
N LEU A 130 14.73 -8.76 -23.28
CA LEU A 130 14.63 -7.71 -24.29
C LEU A 130 15.98 -7.33 -24.90
N ALA A 131 17.05 -7.28 -24.10
CA ALA A 131 18.40 -6.96 -24.59
C ALA A 131 18.99 -8.01 -25.55
N LYS A 132 18.33 -9.16 -25.75
CA LYS A 132 18.75 -10.22 -26.67
C LYS A 132 17.97 -10.21 -28.00
N LEU A 133 16.92 -9.40 -28.09
CA LEU A 133 16.16 -9.15 -29.33
C LEU A 133 16.89 -8.10 -30.16
#